data_AF-I9C3G7-F1
#
_entry.id   AF-I9C3G7-F1
#
_cell.length_a   1.000
_cell.length_b   1.000
_cell.length_c   1.000
_cell.angle_alpha   90.00
_cell.angle_beta   90.00
_cell.angle_gamma   90.00
#
_symmetry.space_group_name_H-M   'P 1'
#
loop_
_entity.id
_entity.type
_entity.pdbx_description
1 polymer ?
#
loop_
_entity_poly.entity_id
_entity_poly.type
_entity_poly.pdbx_seq_one_letter_code
_entity_poly.pdbx_strand_id
1 'polypeptide(L)'
;MTALRSAQRDVICDWSQPEPDLTPEQIVRRAKDLRPLLIEDQANSEERGTYSDEMHERFRAAGFYRILQPKIYGGYEFDLPVFARVIMEIARGCPGTGWGLCLASAHSLNVAALFSREGQDIIFGDDGEFTASARGVPSGTATETEDGWIIEGQWDYCSGSPHSTHAMFGVRLITKDGPVGGPPQFGTAVVPRAQWTMLDNWRGYIGLKASGSNSIRVDNARVPKALVVDQNLFAINIDGGTVGYHLHGNPMYSGRMFGFFQTEITSILVGIGFAALDEFERIIDKKKAAPAGPPVPGGGVGDLLRPYGLALGMLEAARNAVLAGSQSYIDYCAAGLADPADYTEVDDMRIQAGLQHAARLSADAIDLLYTAAGTSTSAKDGSRLQRYFRDISMARTNPGLAYERTAAMLATRTIDERLAPAA
;
A
#
# COMPACT_ATOMS: atom_id res chain seq x y z
N MET A 1 41.66 -0.18 -8.15
CA MET A 1 41.61 -0.39 -9.62
C MET A 1 41.45 -1.88 -9.91
N THR A 2 40.21 -2.36 -9.93
CA THR A 2 39.85 -3.62 -10.59
C THR A 2 38.49 -3.42 -11.24
N ALA A 3 38.57 -3.02 -12.51
CA ALA A 3 37.57 -3.02 -13.57
C ALA A 3 36.10 -3.38 -13.21
N LEU A 4 35.28 -2.35 -12.97
CA LEU A 4 33.90 -2.34 -13.46
C LEU A 4 33.99 -2.16 -14.98
N ARG A 5 34.11 -3.28 -15.72
CA ARG A 5 33.97 -3.24 -17.17
C ARG A 5 32.51 -2.95 -17.50
N SER A 6 32.32 -1.94 -18.33
CA SER A 6 31.09 -1.65 -19.06
C SER A 6 30.63 -2.91 -19.79
N ALA A 7 29.69 -3.62 -19.21
CA ALA A 7 28.83 -4.50 -19.97
C ALA A 7 27.59 -3.66 -20.30
N GLN A 8 27.63 -3.01 -21.46
CA GLN A 8 26.42 -2.64 -22.18
C GLN A 8 25.77 -3.97 -22.58
N ARG A 9 25.13 -4.63 -21.61
CA ARG A 9 24.27 -5.76 -21.88
C ARG A 9 23.02 -5.13 -22.47
N ASP A 10 22.69 -5.51 -23.70
CA ASP A 10 21.30 -5.51 -24.14
C ASP A 10 20.54 -6.49 -23.23
N VAL A 11 20.23 -6.07 -22.00
CA VAL A 11 19.40 -6.84 -21.07
C VAL A 11 17.98 -6.68 -21.54
N ILE A 12 17.61 -7.45 -22.57
CA ILE A 12 16.22 -7.80 -22.77
C ILE A 12 15.92 -8.88 -21.74
N CYS A 13 15.69 -8.46 -20.49
CA CYS A 13 15.00 -9.27 -19.50
C CYS A 13 13.56 -9.41 -20.01
N ASP A 14 13.29 -10.40 -20.85
CA ASP A 14 11.93 -10.85 -21.17
C ASP A 14 11.64 -12.03 -20.26
N TRP A 15 11.30 -11.73 -19.01
CA TRP A 15 10.97 -12.75 -18.03
C TRP A 15 9.54 -13.20 -18.23
N SER A 16 9.37 -14.48 -18.57
CA SER A 16 8.05 -15.09 -18.54
C SER A 16 7.48 -15.05 -17.12
N GLN A 17 6.23 -14.66 -16.99
CA GLN A 17 5.47 -14.79 -15.76
C GLN A 17 5.63 -16.20 -15.17
N PRO A 18 5.79 -16.37 -13.85
CA PRO A 18 5.91 -17.68 -13.23
C PRO A 18 4.71 -18.59 -13.53
N GLU A 19 3.51 -18.01 -13.60
CA GLU A 19 2.26 -18.70 -13.94
C GLU A 19 1.47 -17.86 -14.96
N PRO A 20 1.77 -17.95 -16.28
CA PRO A 20 1.18 -17.07 -17.29
C PRO A 20 -0.35 -17.16 -17.40
N ASP A 21 -0.93 -18.30 -17.03
CA ASP A 21 -2.38 -18.55 -17.06
C ASP A 21 -3.09 -18.16 -15.76
N LEU A 22 -2.37 -17.58 -14.77
CA LEU A 22 -2.99 -17.11 -13.53
C LEU A 22 -4.03 -16.05 -13.85
N THR A 23 -5.22 -16.17 -13.27
CA THR A 23 -6.31 -15.19 -13.46
C THR A 23 -6.50 -14.27 -12.25
N PRO A 24 -7.10 -13.08 -12.46
CA PRO A 24 -7.60 -12.22 -11.39
C PRO A 24 -8.42 -12.94 -10.30
N GLU A 25 -9.32 -13.84 -10.68
CA GLU A 25 -10.16 -14.57 -9.73
C GLU A 25 -9.34 -15.57 -8.92
N GLN A 26 -8.37 -16.24 -9.55
CA GLN A 26 -7.51 -17.22 -8.91
C GLN A 26 -6.58 -16.55 -7.88
N ILE A 27 -5.97 -15.42 -8.21
CA ILE A 27 -5.09 -14.72 -7.25
C ILE A 27 -5.86 -14.18 -6.04
N VAL A 28 -7.08 -13.65 -6.26
CA VAL A 28 -7.97 -13.27 -5.15
C VAL A 28 -8.37 -14.50 -4.33
N ARG A 29 -8.61 -15.65 -4.97
CA ARG A 29 -8.93 -16.90 -4.26
C ARG A 29 -7.76 -17.35 -3.38
N ARG A 30 -6.51 -17.29 -3.87
CA ARG A 30 -5.31 -17.60 -3.08
C ARG A 30 -5.25 -16.75 -1.80
N ALA A 31 -5.56 -15.46 -1.89
CA ALA A 31 -5.58 -14.57 -0.73
C ALA A 31 -6.65 -14.98 0.30
N LYS A 32 -7.85 -15.37 -0.17
CA LYS A 32 -8.91 -15.90 0.69
C LYS A 32 -8.51 -17.19 1.40
N ASP A 33 -7.85 -18.09 0.69
CA ASP A 33 -7.45 -19.40 1.21
C ASP A 33 -6.35 -19.30 2.29
N LEU A 34 -5.58 -18.21 2.32
CA LEU A 34 -4.58 -17.95 3.37
C LEU A 34 -5.16 -17.35 4.66
N ARG A 35 -6.41 -16.84 4.66
CA ARG A 35 -7.00 -16.19 5.84
C ARG A 35 -6.94 -17.05 7.11
N PRO A 36 -7.26 -18.35 7.11
CA PRO A 36 -7.19 -19.16 8.33
C PRO A 36 -5.79 -19.17 8.97
N LEU A 37 -4.74 -19.31 8.14
CA LEU A 37 -3.35 -19.31 8.60
C LEU A 37 -2.94 -17.93 9.13
N LEU A 38 -3.34 -16.85 8.44
CA LEU A 38 -3.10 -15.48 8.88
C LEU A 38 -3.77 -15.18 10.22
N ILE A 39 -4.99 -15.69 10.41
CA ILE A 39 -5.77 -15.54 11.65
C ILE A 39 -5.12 -16.29 12.81
N GLU A 40 -4.61 -17.49 12.56
CA GLU A 40 -3.91 -18.30 13.56
C GLU A 40 -2.60 -17.64 14.00
N ASP A 41 -1.86 -17.06 13.05
CA ASP A 41 -0.54 -16.50 13.29
C ASP A 41 -0.53 -15.02 13.73
N GLN A 42 -1.70 -14.39 13.91
CA GLN A 42 -1.78 -12.96 14.26
C GLN A 42 -0.94 -12.62 15.49
N ALA A 43 -1.06 -13.41 16.57
CA ALA A 43 -0.36 -13.14 17.84
C ALA A 43 1.16 -13.20 17.66
N ASN A 44 1.66 -14.26 17.01
CA ASN A 44 3.09 -14.42 16.74
C ASN A 44 3.60 -13.32 15.81
N SER A 45 2.81 -12.91 14.83
CA SER A 45 3.16 -11.82 13.91
C SER A 45 3.24 -10.47 14.61
N GLU A 46 2.36 -10.18 15.59
CA GLU A 46 2.50 -8.98 16.44
C GLU A 46 3.76 -9.04 17.31
N GLU A 47 4.10 -10.20 17.86
CA GLU A 47 5.28 -10.40 18.71
C GLU A 47 6.59 -10.24 17.91
N ARG A 48 6.68 -10.87 16.74
CA ARG A 48 7.81 -10.71 15.81
C ARG A 48 7.91 -9.28 15.26
N GLY A 49 6.78 -8.58 15.23
CA GLY A 49 6.61 -7.28 14.57
C GLY A 49 6.64 -7.34 13.04
N THR A 50 6.50 -8.54 12.48
CA THR A 50 6.36 -8.83 11.04
C THR A 50 5.78 -10.23 10.84
N TYR A 51 5.34 -10.53 9.62
CA TYR A 51 4.96 -11.88 9.22
C TYR A 51 6.19 -12.79 9.04
N SER A 52 6.01 -14.10 9.25
CA SER A 52 7.11 -15.07 9.17
C SER A 52 7.67 -15.23 7.75
N ASP A 53 8.91 -15.72 7.65
CA ASP A 53 9.53 -16.11 6.37
C ASP A 53 8.67 -17.14 5.63
N GLU A 54 8.04 -18.08 6.34
CA GLU A 54 7.10 -19.02 5.74
C GLU A 54 5.91 -18.32 5.09
N MET A 55 5.34 -17.31 5.76
CA MET A 55 4.23 -16.54 5.19
C MET A 55 4.72 -15.68 4.01
N HIS A 56 5.94 -15.14 4.07
CA HIS A 56 6.56 -14.44 2.96
C HIS A 56 6.68 -15.33 1.71
N GLU A 57 7.20 -16.55 1.87
CA GLU A 57 7.28 -17.51 0.76
C GLU A 57 5.90 -17.90 0.22
N ARG A 58 4.89 -18.01 1.08
CA ARG A 58 3.49 -18.22 0.64
C ARG A 58 2.98 -17.05 -0.20
N PHE A 59 3.30 -15.80 0.16
CA PHE A 59 2.93 -14.63 -0.64
C PHE A 59 3.68 -14.58 -1.98
N ARG A 60 4.98 -14.90 -1.97
CA ARG A 60 5.80 -14.99 -3.18
C ARG A 60 5.28 -16.05 -4.14
N ALA A 61 5.05 -17.28 -3.64
CA ALA A 61 4.49 -18.37 -4.41
C ALA A 61 3.05 -18.10 -4.89
N ALA A 62 2.25 -17.35 -4.13
CA ALA A 62 0.91 -16.95 -4.54
C ALA A 62 0.91 -15.89 -5.66
N GLY A 63 2.03 -15.20 -5.89
CA GLY A 63 2.19 -14.16 -6.90
C GLY A 63 1.82 -12.75 -6.43
N PHE A 64 1.64 -12.52 -5.13
CA PHE A 64 1.10 -11.25 -4.62
C PHE A 64 2.03 -10.05 -4.83
N TYR A 65 3.34 -10.26 -4.89
CA TYR A 65 4.30 -9.19 -5.18
C TYR A 65 4.32 -8.77 -6.65
N ARG A 66 3.73 -9.58 -7.54
CA ARG A 66 3.78 -9.41 -8.99
C ARG A 66 2.49 -8.86 -9.59
N ILE A 67 1.49 -8.50 -8.78
CA ILE A 67 0.15 -8.09 -9.26
C ILE A 67 0.22 -6.88 -10.19
N LEU A 68 0.86 -5.80 -9.74
CA LEU A 68 0.95 -4.52 -10.48
C LEU A 68 2.24 -4.38 -11.30
N GLN A 69 3.14 -5.37 -11.22
CA GLN A 69 4.43 -5.35 -11.87
C GLN A 69 4.29 -5.54 -13.39
N PRO A 70 5.14 -4.90 -14.22
CA PRO A 70 5.08 -5.04 -15.67
C PRO A 70 5.33 -6.46 -16.18
N LYS A 71 4.70 -6.82 -17.30
CA LYS A 71 4.77 -8.15 -17.90
C LYS A 71 6.18 -8.50 -18.37
N ILE A 72 6.90 -7.53 -18.92
CA ILE A 72 8.28 -7.75 -19.39
C ILE A 72 9.22 -8.18 -18.24
N TYR A 73 8.88 -7.84 -16.99
CA TYR A 73 9.63 -8.25 -15.80
C TYR A 73 8.98 -9.44 -15.08
N GLY A 74 8.14 -10.22 -15.76
CA GLY A 74 7.45 -11.38 -15.18
C GLY A 74 6.36 -11.01 -14.17
N GLY A 75 5.86 -9.77 -14.22
CA GLY A 75 4.68 -9.33 -13.48
C GLY A 75 3.37 -9.69 -14.18
N TYR A 76 2.26 -9.66 -13.46
CA TYR A 76 0.94 -10.00 -14.01
C TYR A 76 0.27 -8.84 -14.76
N GLU A 77 0.65 -7.60 -14.44
CA GLU A 77 -0.08 -6.38 -14.85
C GLU A 77 -1.60 -6.52 -14.68
N PHE A 78 -2.02 -7.15 -13.58
CA PHE A 78 -3.42 -7.04 -13.19
C PHE A 78 -3.72 -5.63 -12.73
N ASP A 79 -4.99 -5.29 -12.73
CA ASP A 79 -5.43 -3.94 -12.41
C ASP A 79 -5.48 -3.66 -10.90
N LEU A 80 -5.68 -2.37 -10.60
CA LEU A 80 -5.77 -1.87 -9.23
C LEU A 80 -6.97 -2.45 -8.44
N PRO A 81 -8.17 -2.65 -9.05
CA PRO A 81 -9.24 -3.42 -8.39
C PRO A 81 -8.85 -4.83 -7.94
N VAL A 82 -8.10 -5.59 -8.75
CA VAL A 82 -7.60 -6.93 -8.38
C VAL A 82 -6.64 -6.84 -7.21
N PHE A 83 -5.69 -5.91 -7.25
CA PHE A 83 -4.77 -5.63 -6.14
C PHE A 83 -5.54 -5.31 -4.85
N ALA A 84 -6.49 -4.36 -4.91
CA ALA A 84 -7.30 -3.96 -3.77
C ALA A 84 -8.06 -5.14 -3.14
N ARG A 85 -8.62 -6.03 -3.98
CA ARG A 85 -9.28 -7.26 -3.52
C ARG A 85 -8.31 -8.17 -2.78
N VAL A 86 -7.12 -8.45 -3.33
CA VAL A 86 -6.11 -9.28 -2.65
C VAL A 86 -5.74 -8.67 -1.28
N ILE A 87 -5.44 -7.38 -1.23
CA ILE A 87 -5.04 -6.71 0.01
C ILE A 87 -6.16 -6.72 1.06
N MET A 88 -7.41 -6.47 0.66
CA MET A 88 -8.56 -6.60 1.56
C MET A 88 -8.61 -7.99 2.20
N GLU A 89 -8.33 -9.06 1.43
CA GLU A 89 -8.37 -10.42 1.96
C GLU A 89 -7.23 -10.75 2.91
N ILE A 90 -6.01 -10.29 2.62
CA ILE A 90 -4.87 -10.50 3.52
C ILE A 90 -5.07 -9.69 4.81
N ALA A 91 -5.49 -8.43 4.72
CA ALA A 91 -5.78 -7.60 5.89
C ALA A 91 -6.96 -8.14 6.72
N ARG A 92 -7.96 -8.76 6.08
CA ARG A 92 -9.04 -9.49 6.75
C ARG A 92 -8.52 -10.70 7.54
N GLY A 93 -7.44 -11.33 7.08
CA GLY A 93 -6.74 -12.41 7.76
C GLY A 93 -5.80 -11.93 8.88
N CYS A 94 -4.99 -10.89 8.64
CA CYS A 94 -4.12 -10.27 9.64
C CYS A 94 -3.80 -8.81 9.22
N PRO A 95 -4.33 -7.78 9.91
CA PRO A 95 -4.17 -6.38 9.49
C PRO A 95 -2.74 -5.91 9.29
N GLY A 96 -1.86 -6.13 10.27
CA GLY A 96 -0.46 -5.69 10.17
C GLY A 96 0.28 -6.40 9.04
N THR A 97 0.07 -7.71 8.86
CA THR A 97 0.64 -8.45 7.73
C THR A 97 0.13 -7.94 6.39
N GLY A 98 -1.17 -7.68 6.28
CA GLY A 98 -1.78 -7.07 5.08
C GLY A 98 -1.19 -5.70 4.77
N TRP A 99 -0.95 -4.87 5.80
CA TRP A 99 -0.28 -3.58 5.65
C TRP A 99 1.15 -3.73 5.12
N GLY A 100 1.93 -4.66 5.69
CA GLY A 100 3.30 -4.94 5.26
C GLY A 100 3.36 -5.46 3.82
N LEU A 101 2.50 -6.40 3.45
CA LEU A 101 2.42 -6.93 2.08
C LEU A 101 1.99 -5.87 1.07
N CYS A 102 0.93 -5.11 1.39
CA CYS A 102 0.38 -4.07 0.51
C CYS A 102 1.48 -3.10 0.08
N LEU A 103 2.12 -2.46 1.05
CA LEU A 103 3.14 -1.45 0.75
C LEU A 103 4.38 -2.10 0.11
N ALA A 104 4.79 -3.31 0.52
CA ALA A 104 5.94 -3.96 -0.12
C ALA A 104 5.71 -4.31 -1.60
N SER A 105 4.47 -4.66 -1.99
CA SER A 105 4.14 -5.10 -3.35
C SER A 105 3.72 -3.96 -4.29
N ALA A 106 3.00 -2.96 -3.78
CA ALA A 106 2.40 -1.90 -4.56
C ALA A 106 3.39 -1.00 -5.28
N HIS A 107 4.56 -0.73 -4.66
CA HIS A 107 5.55 0.20 -5.21
C HIS A 107 6.18 -0.25 -6.54
N SER A 108 5.90 -1.48 -6.99
CA SER A 108 6.21 -1.91 -8.36
C SER A 108 5.56 -1.01 -9.39
N LEU A 109 4.36 -0.47 -9.11
CA LEU A 109 3.67 0.50 -9.96
C LEU A 109 4.46 1.81 -10.06
N ASN A 110 4.98 2.35 -8.95
CA ASN A 110 5.79 3.58 -8.98
C ASN A 110 7.11 3.38 -9.72
N VAL A 111 7.77 2.23 -9.52
CA VAL A 111 8.97 1.89 -10.28
C VAL A 111 8.66 1.80 -11.77
N ALA A 112 7.60 1.08 -12.11
CA ALA A 112 7.15 0.90 -13.49
C ALA A 112 6.79 2.22 -14.17
N ALA A 113 6.20 3.17 -13.44
CA ALA A 113 5.80 4.48 -13.94
C ALA A 113 6.98 5.44 -14.14
N LEU A 114 7.89 5.54 -13.16
CA LEU A 114 8.79 6.68 -13.06
C LEU A 114 10.20 6.41 -13.58
N PHE A 115 10.67 5.16 -13.54
CA PHE A 115 12.06 4.83 -13.85
C PHE A 115 12.22 4.48 -15.33
N SER A 116 13.36 4.86 -15.92
CA SER A 116 13.70 4.52 -17.31
C SER A 116 13.81 3.01 -17.49
N ARG A 117 13.84 2.53 -18.74
CA ARG A 117 14.10 1.12 -19.06
C ARG A 117 15.36 0.60 -18.35
N GLU A 118 16.46 1.33 -18.43
CA GLU A 118 17.70 1.00 -17.73
C GLU A 118 17.50 0.89 -16.20
N GLY A 119 16.76 1.82 -15.60
CA GLY A 119 16.47 1.79 -14.16
C GLY A 119 15.63 0.57 -13.78
N GLN A 120 14.58 0.29 -14.56
CA GLN A 120 13.71 -0.86 -14.33
C GLN A 120 14.44 -2.20 -14.53
N ASP A 121 15.29 -2.33 -15.55
CA ASP A 121 16.14 -3.52 -15.76
C ASP A 121 17.04 -3.77 -14.53
N ILE A 122 17.61 -2.72 -13.92
CA ILE A 122 18.44 -2.87 -12.71
C ILE A 122 17.59 -3.21 -11.48
N ILE A 123 16.43 -2.57 -11.32
CA ILE A 123 15.59 -2.69 -10.12
C ILE A 123 14.86 -4.05 -10.07
N PHE A 124 14.27 -4.48 -11.18
CA PHE A 124 13.60 -5.78 -11.27
C PHE A 124 14.61 -6.92 -11.46
N GLY A 125 15.79 -6.63 -12.01
CA GLY A 125 16.91 -7.56 -12.08
C GLY A 125 16.66 -8.80 -12.94
N ASP A 126 17.44 -9.85 -12.65
CA ASP A 126 17.52 -11.08 -13.43
C ASP A 126 16.46 -12.14 -13.02
N ASP A 127 15.54 -11.85 -12.10
CA ASP A 127 14.46 -12.78 -11.72
C ASP A 127 13.09 -12.10 -11.60
N GLY A 128 13.05 -10.78 -11.79
CA GLY A 128 11.85 -9.97 -11.60
C GLY A 128 11.36 -9.94 -10.16
N GLU A 129 12.14 -10.41 -9.17
CA GLU A 129 11.73 -10.35 -7.78
C GLU A 129 11.88 -8.92 -7.25
N PHE A 130 10.74 -8.29 -6.98
CA PHE A 130 10.71 -6.93 -6.47
C PHE A 130 9.74 -6.79 -5.31
N THR A 131 10.26 -6.30 -4.19
CA THR A 131 9.51 -5.89 -3.02
C THR A 131 10.19 -4.66 -2.43
N ALA A 132 9.46 -3.57 -2.24
CA ALA A 132 10.05 -2.33 -1.78
C ALA A 132 9.25 -1.72 -0.64
N SER A 133 9.93 -1.45 0.47
CA SER A 133 9.42 -0.49 1.45
C SER A 133 9.65 0.91 0.88
N ALA A 134 8.65 1.80 0.96
CA ALA A 134 8.83 3.17 0.52
C ALA A 134 8.51 4.20 1.58
N ARG A 135 9.22 5.33 1.49
CA ARG A 135 8.93 6.54 2.26
C ARG A 135 9.16 7.77 1.38
N GLY A 136 8.08 8.30 0.83
CA GLY A 136 8.14 9.45 -0.09
C GLY A 136 8.51 10.79 0.56
N VAL A 137 8.49 10.90 1.89
CA VAL A 137 8.91 12.13 2.57
C VAL A 137 10.43 12.28 2.42
N PRO A 138 10.94 13.42 1.90
CA PRO A 138 12.38 13.63 1.71
C PRO A 138 13.16 13.82 3.01
N SER A 139 13.51 12.70 3.66
CA SER A 139 14.27 12.66 4.93
C SER A 139 15.77 12.39 4.75
N GLY A 140 16.26 12.40 3.52
CA GLY A 140 17.67 12.24 3.18
C GLY A 140 18.04 12.93 1.87
N THR A 141 19.25 12.68 1.39
CA THR A 141 19.84 13.34 0.22
C THR A 141 20.30 12.34 -0.81
N ALA A 142 20.21 12.73 -2.09
CA ALA A 142 20.91 12.11 -3.20
C ALA A 142 21.89 13.13 -3.78
N THR A 143 23.19 12.86 -3.61
CA THR A 143 24.27 13.73 -4.10
C THR A 143 24.83 13.16 -5.40
N GLU A 144 24.79 13.96 -6.46
CA GLU A 144 25.25 13.55 -7.79
C GLU A 144 26.78 13.34 -7.79
N THR A 145 27.23 12.31 -8.48
CA THR A 145 28.64 11.97 -8.70
C THR A 145 28.90 11.76 -10.20
N GLU A 146 30.16 11.54 -10.59
CA GLU A 146 30.51 11.28 -12.01
C GLU A 146 29.69 10.12 -12.60
N ASP A 147 29.58 9.03 -11.85
CA ASP A 147 29.04 7.74 -12.31
C ASP A 147 27.63 7.42 -11.77
N GLY A 148 27.02 8.29 -10.95
CA GLY A 148 25.75 7.98 -10.29
C GLY A 148 25.42 8.91 -9.14
N TRP A 149 24.87 8.37 -8.06
CA TRP A 149 24.44 9.10 -6.87
C TRP A 149 24.97 8.48 -5.59
N ILE A 150 25.20 9.31 -4.57
CA ILE A 150 25.39 8.88 -3.18
C ILE A 150 24.11 9.19 -2.42
N ILE A 151 23.49 8.17 -1.83
CA ILE A 151 22.29 8.29 -0.99
C ILE A 151 22.70 8.22 0.49
N GLU A 152 22.23 9.18 1.27
CA GLU A 152 22.44 9.24 2.72
C GLU A 152 21.16 9.72 3.42
N GLY A 153 20.80 9.11 4.54
CA GLY A 153 19.67 9.53 5.36
C GLY A 153 19.06 8.40 6.20
N GLN A 154 17.99 8.74 6.91
CA GLN A 154 17.19 7.78 7.66
C GLN A 154 15.71 8.08 7.46
N TRP A 155 14.96 7.04 7.07
CA TRP A 155 13.53 7.12 6.84
C TRP A 155 12.80 6.25 7.85
N ASP A 156 11.78 6.82 8.48
CA ASP A 156 10.89 6.13 9.40
C ASP A 156 9.70 5.49 8.68
N TYR A 157 8.96 4.64 9.38
CA TYR A 157 7.73 4.01 8.90
C TYR A 157 7.89 3.23 7.57
N CYS A 158 9.04 2.58 7.33
CA CYS A 158 9.30 1.80 6.13
C CYS A 158 8.61 0.44 6.22
N SER A 159 7.29 0.44 6.05
CA SER A 159 6.42 -0.74 6.14
C SER A 159 6.83 -1.82 5.14
N GLY A 160 6.76 -3.08 5.57
CA GLY A 160 7.20 -4.23 4.77
C GLY A 160 8.71 -4.43 4.72
N SER A 161 9.51 -3.53 5.33
CA SER A 161 10.99 -3.55 5.26
C SER A 161 11.67 -4.88 5.63
N PRO A 162 11.15 -5.74 6.53
CA PRO A 162 11.81 -7.03 6.83
C PRO A 162 11.99 -7.93 5.61
N HIS A 163 11.06 -7.88 4.66
CA HIS A 163 11.02 -8.72 3.46
C HIS A 163 11.23 -7.94 2.16
N SER A 164 11.67 -6.68 2.26
CA SER A 164 11.92 -5.83 1.10
C SER A 164 13.29 -6.10 0.48
N THR A 165 13.33 -6.35 -0.82
CA THR A 165 14.57 -6.43 -1.63
C THR A 165 15.13 -5.05 -1.96
N HIS A 166 14.28 -4.02 -1.93
CA HIS A 166 14.63 -2.65 -2.25
C HIS A 166 14.01 -1.68 -1.24
N ALA A 167 14.54 -0.46 -1.21
CA ALA A 167 13.90 0.65 -0.52
C ALA A 167 13.75 1.85 -1.46
N MET A 168 12.57 2.46 -1.47
CA MET A 168 12.26 3.60 -2.34
C MET A 168 12.03 4.85 -1.49
N PHE A 169 12.83 5.89 -1.71
CA PHE A 169 12.87 7.05 -0.83
C PHE A 169 12.68 8.35 -1.58
N GLY A 170 11.89 9.25 -0.98
CA GLY A 170 12.00 10.67 -1.30
C GLY A 170 13.36 11.18 -0.83
N VAL A 171 14.03 11.94 -1.69
CA VAL A 171 15.36 12.51 -1.44
C VAL A 171 15.39 13.98 -1.86
N ARG A 172 16.18 14.79 -1.16
CA ARG A 172 16.61 16.09 -1.68
C ARG A 172 17.77 15.86 -2.65
N LEU A 173 17.65 16.37 -3.87
CA LEU A 173 18.70 16.29 -4.88
C LEU A 173 19.78 17.35 -4.61
N ILE A 174 21.04 16.93 -4.69
CA ILE A 174 22.21 17.81 -4.58
C ILE A 174 23.05 17.59 -5.84
N THR A 175 23.19 18.61 -6.67
CA THR A 175 23.99 18.53 -7.91
C THR A 175 25.48 18.64 -7.62
N LYS A 176 26.32 18.31 -8.60
CA LYS A 176 27.79 18.35 -8.48
C LYS A 176 28.35 19.72 -8.09
N ASP A 177 27.70 20.79 -8.52
CA ASP A 177 28.12 22.17 -8.25
C ASP A 177 27.67 22.68 -6.87
N GLY A 178 27.11 21.79 -6.03
CA GLY A 178 26.50 22.12 -4.76
C GLY A 178 25.01 22.46 -4.91
N PRO A 179 24.33 22.93 -3.84
CA PRO A 179 22.94 23.33 -3.94
C PRO A 179 22.76 24.39 -5.03
N VAL A 180 21.97 24.09 -6.05
CA VAL A 180 21.58 25.08 -7.06
C VAL A 180 20.85 26.21 -6.32
N GLY A 181 21.26 27.45 -6.51
CA GLY A 181 20.54 28.59 -5.95
C GLY A 181 19.08 28.56 -6.43
N GLY A 182 18.13 28.57 -5.49
CA GLY A 182 16.70 28.42 -5.78
C GLY A 182 15.98 27.49 -4.80
N PRO A 183 14.72 27.12 -5.08
CA PRO A 183 13.97 26.16 -4.27
C PRO A 183 14.64 24.78 -4.25
N PRO A 184 14.60 24.03 -3.12
CA PRO A 184 15.11 22.68 -3.06
C PRO A 184 14.47 21.76 -4.12
N GLN A 185 15.29 20.99 -4.82
CA GLN A 185 14.84 19.94 -5.74
C GLN A 185 14.64 18.62 -4.99
N PHE A 186 13.58 17.90 -5.35
CA PHE A 186 13.21 16.64 -4.71
C PHE A 186 13.02 15.57 -5.76
N GLY A 187 13.60 14.40 -5.50
CA GLY A 187 13.49 13.24 -6.37
C GLY A 187 13.13 11.98 -5.61
N THR A 188 13.12 10.87 -6.34
CA THR A 188 12.89 9.54 -5.81
C THR A 188 14.10 8.67 -6.10
N ALA A 189 14.64 8.01 -5.08
CA ALA A 189 15.76 7.09 -5.18
C ALA A 189 15.34 5.67 -4.83
N VAL A 190 15.87 4.67 -5.54
CA VAL A 190 15.75 3.25 -5.19
C VAL A 190 17.10 2.73 -4.73
N VAL A 191 17.12 2.08 -3.57
CA VAL A 191 18.34 1.56 -2.94
C VAL A 191 18.20 0.04 -2.75
N PRO A 192 19.08 -0.78 -3.35
CA PRO A 192 19.07 -2.24 -3.18
C PRO A 192 19.36 -2.68 -1.74
N ARG A 193 18.83 -3.85 -1.32
CA ARG A 193 18.92 -4.38 0.06
C ARG A 193 20.30 -4.27 0.69
N ALA A 194 21.34 -4.60 -0.09
CA ALA A 194 22.72 -4.65 0.37
C ALA A 194 23.29 -3.29 0.82
N GLN A 195 22.65 -2.18 0.47
CA GLN A 195 23.15 -0.83 0.73
C GLN A 195 22.38 -0.08 1.82
N TRP A 196 21.51 -0.76 2.58
CA TRP A 196 20.78 -0.13 3.68
C TRP A 196 20.64 -1.04 4.90
N THR A 197 20.55 -0.39 6.07
CA THR A 197 20.39 -1.06 7.35
C THR A 197 18.96 -0.87 7.85
N MET A 198 18.26 -1.97 8.12
CA MET A 198 16.99 -1.92 8.84
C MET A 198 17.28 -1.73 10.33
N LEU A 199 16.62 -0.77 10.97
CA LEU A 199 16.70 -0.58 12.42
C LEU A 199 15.54 -1.33 13.06
N ASP A 200 15.79 -2.22 14.02
CA ASP A 200 14.72 -2.92 14.76
C ASP A 200 14.08 -2.00 15.80
N ASN A 201 13.31 -1.02 15.32
CA ASN A 201 12.70 0.02 16.15
C ASN A 201 11.17 0.14 15.97
N TRP A 202 10.55 -0.77 15.19
CA TRP A 202 9.10 -0.89 15.12
C TRP A 202 8.55 -1.66 16.33
N ARG A 203 8.61 -1.03 17.50
CA ARG A 203 8.16 -1.58 18.78
C ARG A 203 7.42 -0.51 19.59
N GLY A 204 6.55 -0.93 20.50
CA GLY A 204 5.85 -0.01 21.41
C GLY A 204 4.64 0.73 20.84
N TYR A 205 4.23 0.44 19.61
CA TYR A 205 3.00 0.96 19.02
C TYR A 205 1.78 0.12 19.40
N ILE A 206 0.59 0.74 19.45
CA ILE A 206 -0.62 0.06 19.90
C ILE A 206 -1.19 -0.90 18.85
N GLY A 207 -1.04 -0.63 17.55
CA GLY A 207 -1.65 -1.40 16.46
C GLY A 207 -0.66 -1.64 15.33
N LEU A 208 -1.11 -2.31 14.26
CA LEU A 208 -0.34 -2.63 13.06
C LEU A 208 1.05 -3.21 13.36
N LYS A 209 1.21 -3.90 14.49
CA LYS A 209 2.55 -4.28 14.98
C LYS A 209 3.27 -5.20 13.99
N ALA A 210 2.52 -6.04 13.28
CA ALA A 210 3.02 -6.95 12.26
C ALA A 210 3.36 -6.29 10.90
N SER A 211 3.26 -4.97 10.76
CA SER A 211 3.54 -4.28 9.49
C SER A 211 5.02 -4.24 9.12
N GLY A 212 5.93 -4.47 10.08
CA GLY A 212 7.35 -4.30 9.88
C GLY A 212 7.73 -2.88 9.45
N SER A 213 7.13 -1.85 10.04
CA SER A 213 7.38 -0.44 9.67
C SER A 213 8.66 0.14 10.31
N ASN A 214 9.70 -0.67 10.35
CA ASN A 214 11.02 -0.30 10.86
C ASN A 214 11.59 0.91 10.13
N SER A 215 12.46 1.67 10.80
CA SER A 215 13.26 2.68 10.10
C SER A 215 14.31 2.02 9.23
N ILE A 216 14.66 2.66 8.11
CA ILE A 216 15.79 2.29 7.28
C ILE A 216 16.81 3.42 7.32
N ARG A 217 18.07 3.08 7.59
CA ARG A 217 19.23 3.98 7.53
C ARG A 217 20.08 3.63 6.32
N VAL A 218 20.49 4.67 5.59
CA VAL A 218 21.42 4.61 4.47
C VAL A 218 22.56 5.55 4.81
N ASP A 219 23.76 5.01 5.00
CA ASP A 219 24.90 5.85 5.38
C ASP A 219 25.60 6.43 4.15
N ASN A 220 25.88 5.66 3.09
CA ASN A 220 26.60 6.13 1.90
C ASN A 220 26.38 5.20 0.70
N ALA A 221 25.12 4.92 0.36
CA ALA A 221 24.82 4.01 -0.75
C ALA A 221 25.20 4.63 -2.09
N ARG A 222 25.96 3.92 -2.91
CA ARG A 222 26.34 4.34 -4.27
C ARG A 222 25.44 3.61 -5.25
N VAL A 223 24.61 4.37 -5.96
CA VAL A 223 23.66 3.84 -6.94
C VAL A 223 23.89 4.44 -8.33
N PRO A 224 23.69 3.68 -9.42
CA PRO A 224 23.77 4.22 -10.79
C PRO A 224 22.80 5.38 -11.01
N LYS A 225 23.06 6.19 -12.05
CA LYS A 225 22.18 7.33 -12.42
C LYS A 225 20.72 6.93 -12.60
N ALA A 226 20.49 5.75 -13.18
CA ALA A 226 19.15 5.24 -13.47
C ALA A 226 18.32 4.86 -12.23
N LEU A 227 18.89 4.87 -11.01
CA LEU A 227 18.17 4.56 -9.75
C LEU A 227 17.74 5.82 -8.99
N VAL A 228 17.91 7.01 -9.58
CA VAL A 228 17.35 8.26 -9.04
C VAL A 228 16.65 9.02 -10.17
N VAL A 229 15.43 9.46 -9.90
CA VAL A 229 14.63 10.28 -10.82
C VAL A 229 14.31 11.62 -10.19
N ASP A 230 14.31 12.68 -10.99
CA ASP A 230 13.84 14.01 -10.60
C ASP A 230 12.31 14.08 -10.68
N GLN A 231 11.67 13.22 -9.89
CA GLN A 231 10.23 13.16 -9.69
C GLN A 231 9.96 12.97 -8.21
N ASN A 232 9.19 13.88 -7.63
CA ASN A 232 8.65 13.75 -6.29
C ASN A 232 7.41 12.86 -6.35
N LEU A 233 7.36 11.78 -5.55
CA LEU A 233 6.20 10.90 -5.48
C LEU A 233 4.89 11.65 -5.22
N PHE A 234 4.90 12.78 -4.50
CA PHE A 234 3.69 13.56 -4.22
C PHE A 234 3.37 14.63 -5.27
N ALA A 235 4.17 14.76 -6.33
CA ALA A 235 4.00 15.74 -7.40
C ALA A 235 4.53 15.17 -8.74
N ILE A 236 3.98 14.04 -9.16
CA ILE A 236 4.35 13.36 -10.41
C ILE A 236 3.84 14.19 -11.60
N ASN A 237 4.72 14.45 -12.56
CA ASN A 237 4.34 15.02 -13.84
C ASN A 237 3.81 13.90 -14.77
N ILE A 238 2.59 14.08 -15.27
CA ILE A 238 1.92 13.13 -16.17
C ILE A 238 1.72 13.69 -17.59
N ASP A 239 2.20 14.91 -17.86
CA ASP A 239 2.02 15.58 -19.15
C ASP A 239 2.65 14.76 -20.29
N GLY A 240 1.83 14.31 -21.24
CA GLY A 240 2.29 13.47 -22.35
C GLY A 240 2.60 12.02 -21.96
N GLY A 241 2.20 11.58 -20.76
CA GLY A 241 2.43 10.24 -20.24
C GLY A 241 3.80 10.05 -19.59
N THR A 242 3.85 9.20 -18.57
CA THR A 242 5.11 8.87 -17.88
C THR A 242 6.03 8.01 -18.76
N VAL A 243 7.32 7.97 -18.43
CA VAL A 243 8.30 7.09 -19.11
C VAL A 243 7.85 5.62 -19.06
N GLY A 244 7.22 5.22 -17.95
CA GLY A 244 6.67 3.89 -17.75
C GLY A 244 5.53 3.54 -18.67
N TYR A 245 4.60 4.47 -18.87
CA TYR A 245 3.53 4.29 -19.85
C TYR A 245 4.10 4.06 -21.26
N HIS A 246 5.06 4.88 -21.70
CA HIS A 246 5.68 4.71 -23.02
C HIS A 246 6.43 3.39 -23.17
N LEU A 247 6.93 2.82 -22.07
CA LEU A 247 7.62 1.54 -22.07
C LEU A 247 6.65 0.34 -22.12
N HIS A 248 5.55 0.41 -21.39
CA HIS A 248 4.67 -0.75 -21.15
C HIS A 248 3.33 -0.68 -21.90
N GLY A 249 2.93 0.50 -22.38
CA GLY A 249 1.66 0.74 -23.06
C GLY A 249 0.41 0.63 -22.18
N ASN A 250 0.57 0.41 -20.87
CA ASN A 250 -0.53 0.29 -19.92
C ASN A 250 -0.81 1.64 -19.23
N PRO A 251 -2.03 2.21 -19.38
CA PRO A 251 -2.38 3.50 -18.78
C PRO A 251 -2.16 3.60 -17.28
N MET A 252 -2.28 2.50 -16.50
CA MET A 252 -2.12 2.56 -15.04
C MET A 252 -0.75 3.05 -14.58
N TYR A 253 0.26 3.01 -15.45
CA TYR A 253 1.58 3.55 -15.18
C TYR A 253 1.70 5.06 -15.44
N SER A 254 0.63 5.73 -15.86
CA SER A 254 0.59 7.16 -16.17
C SER A 254 -0.16 8.00 -15.13
N GLY A 255 -0.25 7.54 -13.89
CA GLY A 255 -1.09 8.20 -12.88
C GLY A 255 -0.37 9.08 -11.86
N ARG A 256 -1.17 9.90 -11.19
CA ARG A 256 -0.74 10.68 -10.01
C ARG A 256 -0.73 9.79 -8.76
N MET A 257 -0.24 10.30 -7.64
CA MET A 257 0.04 9.45 -6.47
C MET A 257 -1.11 9.34 -5.47
N PHE A 258 -1.93 10.38 -5.26
CA PHE A 258 -2.82 10.38 -4.09
C PHE A 258 -3.98 9.39 -4.23
N GLY A 259 -4.56 9.22 -5.43
CA GLY A 259 -5.59 8.22 -5.69
C GLY A 259 -5.07 6.80 -5.50
N PHE A 260 -3.90 6.50 -6.05
CA PHE A 260 -3.23 5.19 -5.89
C PHE A 260 -2.85 4.93 -4.42
N PHE A 261 -2.12 5.84 -3.80
CA PHE A 261 -1.71 5.75 -2.40
C PHE A 261 -2.90 5.53 -1.47
N GLN A 262 -3.98 6.28 -1.67
CA GLN A 262 -5.16 6.13 -0.83
C GLN A 262 -5.88 4.80 -1.08
N THR A 263 -5.80 4.24 -2.28
CA THR A 263 -6.32 2.90 -2.59
C THR A 263 -5.61 1.83 -1.78
N GLU A 264 -4.28 1.89 -1.69
CA GLU A 264 -3.49 0.98 -0.84
C GLU A 264 -3.97 1.00 0.60
N ILE A 265 -3.96 2.19 1.22
CA ILE A 265 -4.31 2.37 2.63
C ILE A 265 -5.75 1.92 2.89
N THR A 266 -6.69 2.36 2.06
CA THR A 266 -8.11 2.10 2.28
C THR A 266 -8.47 0.62 2.08
N SER A 267 -7.82 -0.07 1.13
CA SER A 267 -8.00 -1.51 0.94
C SER A 267 -7.65 -2.29 2.20
N ILE A 268 -6.56 -1.91 2.88
CA ILE A 268 -6.18 -2.51 4.17
C ILE A 268 -7.31 -2.28 5.19
N LEU A 269 -7.74 -1.02 5.38
CA LEU A 269 -8.72 -0.66 6.42
C LEU A 269 -10.09 -1.32 6.23
N VAL A 270 -10.54 -1.45 4.98
CA VAL A 270 -11.75 -2.22 4.64
C VAL A 270 -11.57 -3.69 5.01
N GLY A 271 -10.40 -4.27 4.74
CA GLY A 271 -10.05 -5.62 5.18
C GLY A 271 -10.12 -5.78 6.71
N ILE A 272 -9.57 -4.82 7.49
CA ILE A 272 -9.68 -4.82 8.96
C ILE A 272 -11.15 -4.81 9.40
N GLY A 273 -11.97 -3.99 8.75
CA GLY A 273 -13.39 -3.90 9.02
C GLY A 273 -14.12 -5.24 8.83
N PHE A 274 -13.85 -5.93 7.72
CA PHE A 274 -14.39 -7.28 7.51
C PHE A 274 -13.81 -8.31 8.49
N ALA A 275 -12.55 -8.16 8.96
CA ALA A 275 -12.01 -9.03 10.02
C ALA A 275 -12.82 -8.90 11.31
N ALA A 276 -13.17 -7.67 11.68
CA ALA A 276 -14.01 -7.40 12.85
C ALA A 276 -15.42 -7.94 12.67
N LEU A 277 -16.01 -7.82 11.48
CA LEU A 277 -17.32 -8.36 11.18
C LEU A 277 -17.36 -9.90 11.31
N ASP A 278 -16.36 -10.60 10.77
CA ASP A 278 -16.24 -12.06 10.86
C ASP A 278 -16.09 -12.54 12.31
N GLU A 279 -15.26 -11.85 13.08
CA GLU A 279 -15.11 -12.18 14.51
C GLU A 279 -16.39 -11.90 15.28
N PHE A 280 -17.12 -10.85 14.93
CA PHE A 280 -18.41 -10.53 15.55
C PHE A 280 -19.47 -11.58 15.21
N GLU A 281 -19.51 -12.08 13.98
CA GLU A 281 -20.36 -13.21 13.59
C GLU A 281 -20.03 -14.46 14.41
N ARG A 282 -18.74 -14.78 14.58
CA ARG A 282 -18.28 -15.89 15.43
C ARG A 282 -18.74 -15.73 16.88
N ILE A 283 -18.76 -14.51 17.40
CA ILE A 283 -19.26 -14.19 18.75
C ILE A 283 -20.77 -14.43 18.82
N ILE A 284 -21.54 -13.98 17.83
CA ILE A 284 -22.98 -14.22 17.73
C ILE A 284 -23.26 -15.73 17.75
N ASP A 285 -22.56 -16.51 16.93
CA ASP A 285 -22.80 -17.95 16.82
C ASP A 285 -22.42 -18.70 18.09
N LYS A 286 -21.31 -18.32 18.74
CA LYS A 286 -20.96 -18.86 20.05
C LYS A 286 -22.05 -18.58 21.09
N LYS A 287 -22.68 -17.39 21.04
CA LYS A 287 -23.75 -17.01 21.96
C LYS A 287 -25.05 -17.75 21.67
N LYS A 288 -25.38 -18.01 20.40
CA LYS A 288 -26.53 -18.87 20.01
C LYS A 288 -26.35 -20.31 20.48
N ALA A 289 -25.13 -20.83 20.43
CA ALA A 289 -24.82 -22.21 20.83
C ALA A 289 -24.70 -22.39 22.36
N ALA A 290 -24.57 -21.31 23.13
CA ALA A 290 -24.48 -21.39 24.58
C ALA A 290 -25.83 -21.80 25.20
N PRO A 291 -25.83 -22.59 26.30
CA PRO A 291 -27.04 -22.91 27.03
C PRO A 291 -27.79 -21.63 27.43
N ALA A 292 -29.12 -21.65 27.32
CA ALA A 292 -29.95 -20.54 27.73
C ALA A 292 -29.75 -20.25 29.23
N GLY A 293 -29.13 -19.10 29.52
CA GLY A 293 -29.03 -18.58 30.87
C GLY A 293 -30.33 -17.88 31.31
N PRO A 294 -30.40 -17.41 32.57
CA PRO A 294 -31.49 -16.56 33.00
C PRO A 294 -31.61 -15.32 32.10
N PRO A 295 -32.82 -14.84 31.78
CA PRO A 295 -33.01 -13.69 30.92
C PRO A 295 -32.40 -12.44 31.55
N VAL A 296 -31.44 -11.83 30.85
CA VAL A 296 -30.84 -10.55 31.21
C VAL A 296 -31.33 -9.49 30.22
N PRO A 297 -31.92 -8.37 30.69
CA PRO A 297 -32.27 -7.25 29.81
C PRO A 297 -31.04 -6.73 29.05
N GLY A 298 -31.14 -6.58 27.73
CA GLY A 298 -30.06 -6.01 26.91
C GLY A 298 -28.82 -6.90 26.73
N GLY A 299 -28.96 -8.21 26.87
CA GLY A 299 -27.88 -9.18 26.74
C GLY A 299 -28.17 -10.33 25.78
N GLY A 300 -29.17 -10.21 24.91
CA GLY A 300 -29.59 -11.29 24.01
C GLY A 300 -28.73 -11.42 22.75
N VAL A 301 -29.03 -12.43 21.92
CA VAL A 301 -28.50 -12.50 20.54
C VAL A 301 -29.11 -11.38 19.69
N GLY A 302 -30.39 -11.06 19.90
CA GLY A 302 -31.10 -10.00 19.17
C GLY A 302 -30.42 -8.63 19.24
N ASP A 303 -29.79 -8.31 20.38
CA ASP A 303 -29.07 -7.05 20.59
C ASP A 303 -27.79 -6.94 19.74
N LEU A 304 -27.24 -8.08 19.28
CA LEU A 304 -26.05 -8.13 18.42
C LEU A 304 -26.40 -8.08 16.93
N LEU A 305 -27.60 -8.48 16.53
CA LEU A 305 -27.98 -8.56 15.12
C LEU A 305 -28.03 -7.19 14.44
N ARG A 306 -28.49 -6.15 15.14
CA ARG A 306 -28.55 -4.79 14.59
C ARG A 306 -27.15 -4.19 14.34
N PRO A 307 -26.21 -4.18 15.32
CA PRO A 307 -24.83 -3.78 15.08
C PRO A 307 -24.18 -4.52 13.90
N TYR A 308 -24.38 -5.84 13.82
CA TYR A 308 -23.87 -6.63 12.70
C TYR A 308 -24.40 -6.14 11.34
N GLY A 309 -25.72 -5.98 11.20
CA GLY A 309 -26.33 -5.55 9.94
C GLY A 309 -25.91 -4.15 9.51
N LEU A 310 -25.80 -3.21 10.46
CA LEU A 310 -25.30 -1.85 10.18
C LEU A 310 -23.84 -1.87 9.73
N ALA A 311 -22.97 -2.57 10.47
CA ALA A 311 -21.56 -2.70 10.15
C ALA A 311 -21.36 -3.36 8.78
N LEU A 312 -22.10 -4.43 8.46
CA LEU A 312 -22.07 -5.06 7.14
C LEU A 312 -22.40 -4.04 6.04
N GLY A 313 -23.48 -3.26 6.18
CA GLY A 313 -23.84 -2.23 5.20
C GLY A 313 -22.75 -1.16 5.00
N MET A 314 -22.10 -0.72 6.09
CA MET A 314 -21.00 0.25 6.05
C MET A 314 -19.78 -0.31 5.33
N LEU A 315 -19.41 -1.56 5.60
CA LEU A 315 -18.25 -2.24 5.01
C LEU A 315 -18.49 -2.59 3.52
N GLU A 316 -19.70 -2.96 3.15
CA GLU A 316 -20.12 -3.15 1.76
C GLU A 316 -20.01 -1.84 0.97
N ALA A 317 -20.50 -0.73 1.52
CA ALA A 317 -20.35 0.59 0.92
C ALA A 317 -18.86 0.99 0.78
N ALA A 318 -18.06 0.75 1.81
CA ALA A 318 -16.63 1.02 1.79
C ALA A 318 -15.88 0.19 0.73
N ARG A 319 -16.18 -1.11 0.63
CA ARG A 319 -15.61 -1.99 -0.41
C ARG A 319 -15.95 -1.50 -1.81
N ASN A 320 -17.21 -1.16 -2.06
CA ASN A 320 -17.64 -0.68 -3.36
C ASN A 320 -16.95 0.64 -3.73
N ALA A 321 -16.79 1.55 -2.76
CA ALA A 321 -16.04 2.78 -2.96
C ALA A 321 -14.56 2.55 -3.28
N VAL A 322 -13.90 1.58 -2.62
CA VAL A 322 -12.51 1.20 -2.95
C VAL A 322 -12.39 0.68 -4.37
N LEU A 323 -13.26 -0.25 -4.79
CA LEU A 323 -13.22 -0.82 -6.14
C LEU A 323 -13.52 0.24 -7.20
N ALA A 324 -14.52 1.09 -6.98
CA ALA A 324 -14.85 2.18 -7.88
C ALA A 324 -13.72 3.21 -7.96
N GLY A 325 -13.13 3.62 -6.83
CA GLY A 325 -12.01 4.56 -6.81
C GLY A 325 -10.74 3.99 -7.47
N SER A 326 -10.50 2.69 -7.31
CA SER A 326 -9.41 1.98 -8.00
C SER A 326 -9.61 1.98 -9.51
N GLN A 327 -10.85 1.80 -9.98
CA GLN A 327 -11.18 1.88 -11.40
C GLN A 327 -11.07 3.32 -11.91
N SER A 328 -11.58 4.30 -11.15
CA SER A 328 -11.48 5.72 -11.52
C SER A 328 -10.03 6.14 -11.71
N TYR A 329 -9.09 5.66 -10.89
CA TYR A 329 -7.67 5.92 -11.11
C TYR A 329 -7.21 5.52 -12.51
N ILE A 330 -7.56 4.30 -12.95
CA ILE A 330 -7.19 3.78 -14.27
C ILE A 330 -7.86 4.59 -15.38
N ASP A 331 -9.15 4.91 -15.21
CA ASP A 331 -9.92 5.69 -16.19
C ASP A 331 -9.32 7.10 -16.35
N TYR A 332 -8.95 7.76 -15.25
CA TYR A 332 -8.27 9.05 -15.27
C TYR A 332 -6.87 8.97 -15.86
N CYS A 333 -6.12 7.89 -15.62
CA CYS A 333 -4.85 7.70 -16.30
C CYS A 333 -5.03 7.62 -17.82
N ALA A 334 -6.06 6.92 -18.30
CA ALA A 334 -6.35 6.82 -19.72
C ALA A 334 -6.82 8.15 -20.32
N ALA A 335 -7.67 8.90 -19.61
CA ALA A 335 -8.13 10.22 -20.02
C ALA A 335 -6.97 11.23 -20.09
N GLY A 336 -6.12 11.28 -19.06
CA GLY A 336 -4.96 12.15 -18.98
C GLY A 336 -3.91 11.93 -20.09
N LEU A 337 -3.89 10.73 -20.70
CA LEU A 337 -3.06 10.44 -21.87
C LEU A 337 -3.63 11.04 -23.17
N ALA A 338 -4.96 11.19 -23.26
CA ALA A 338 -5.61 11.84 -24.39
C ALA A 338 -5.49 13.36 -24.29
N ASP A 339 -5.76 13.91 -23.10
CA ASP A 339 -5.53 15.32 -22.76
C ASP A 339 -5.14 15.43 -21.27
N PRO A 340 -3.97 16.00 -20.92
CA PRO A 340 -3.59 16.23 -19.53
C PRO A 340 -4.60 17.04 -18.70
N ALA A 341 -5.45 17.84 -19.36
CA ALA A 341 -6.55 18.56 -18.72
C ALA A 341 -7.61 17.62 -18.11
N ASP A 342 -7.67 16.37 -18.55
CA ASP A 342 -8.69 15.39 -18.13
C ASP A 342 -8.25 14.56 -16.93
N TYR A 343 -7.03 14.76 -16.44
CA TYR A 343 -6.56 14.24 -15.16
C TYR A 343 -5.84 15.31 -14.34
N THR A 344 -6.63 16.16 -13.71
CA THR A 344 -6.11 17.23 -12.86
C THR A 344 -5.70 16.72 -11.48
N GLU A 345 -4.99 17.55 -10.73
CA GLU A 345 -4.74 17.30 -9.30
C GLU A 345 -6.05 17.23 -8.49
N VAL A 346 -7.09 17.97 -8.91
CA VAL A 346 -8.39 17.98 -8.23
C VAL A 346 -9.09 16.63 -8.41
N ASP A 347 -8.98 16.01 -9.57
CA ASP A 347 -9.52 14.67 -9.83
C ASP A 347 -8.85 13.61 -8.96
N ASP A 348 -7.52 13.65 -8.87
CA ASP A 348 -6.76 12.74 -7.98
C ASP A 348 -7.16 12.93 -6.50
N MET A 349 -7.34 14.19 -6.08
CA MET A 349 -7.82 14.53 -4.74
C MET A 349 -9.26 14.06 -4.49
N ARG A 350 -10.14 14.02 -5.51
CA ARG A 350 -11.51 13.50 -5.38
C ARG A 350 -11.51 12.00 -5.15
N ILE A 351 -10.67 11.26 -5.87
CA ILE A 351 -10.45 9.82 -5.60
C ILE A 351 -9.97 9.65 -4.15
N GLN A 352 -8.93 10.40 -3.75
CA GLN A 352 -8.41 10.36 -2.38
C GLN A 352 -9.50 10.63 -1.34
N ALA A 353 -10.28 11.70 -1.49
CA ALA A 353 -11.34 12.06 -0.55
C ALA A 353 -12.42 10.97 -0.44
N GLY A 354 -12.89 10.43 -1.57
CA GLY A 354 -13.88 9.35 -1.57
C GLY A 354 -13.38 8.11 -0.82
N LEU A 355 -12.12 7.74 -1.03
CA LEU A 355 -11.50 6.61 -0.36
C LEU A 355 -11.23 6.88 1.14
N GLN A 356 -10.88 8.11 1.53
CA GLN A 356 -10.78 8.50 2.94
C GLN A 356 -12.13 8.35 3.68
N HIS A 357 -13.25 8.62 3.00
CA HIS A 357 -14.58 8.36 3.57
C HIS A 357 -14.90 6.86 3.67
N ALA A 358 -14.46 6.04 2.72
CA ALA A 358 -14.56 4.59 2.83
C ALA A 358 -13.74 4.03 4.02
N ALA A 359 -12.55 4.59 4.27
CA ALA A 359 -11.77 4.27 5.47
C ALA A 359 -12.52 4.59 6.76
N ARG A 360 -13.24 5.73 6.79
CA ARG A 360 -14.07 6.11 7.95
C ARG A 360 -15.22 5.15 8.19
N LEU A 361 -15.93 4.73 7.15
CA LEU A 361 -16.99 3.72 7.26
C LEU A 361 -16.47 2.42 7.91
N SER A 362 -15.23 2.04 7.59
CA SER A 362 -14.58 0.87 8.21
C SER A 362 -14.28 1.10 9.69
N ALA A 363 -13.79 2.28 10.07
CA ALA A 363 -13.54 2.64 11.46
C ALA A 363 -14.84 2.69 12.28
N ASP A 364 -15.88 3.35 11.78
CA ASP A 364 -17.16 3.47 12.45
C ASP A 364 -17.84 2.09 12.61
N ALA A 365 -17.69 1.19 11.62
CA ALA A 365 -18.15 -0.18 11.73
C ALA A 365 -17.41 -0.95 12.84
N ILE A 366 -16.09 -0.82 12.94
CA ILE A 366 -15.30 -1.47 13.99
C ILE A 366 -15.67 -0.90 15.38
N ASP A 367 -15.82 0.41 15.51
CA ASP A 367 -16.20 1.07 16.77
C ASP A 367 -17.58 0.56 17.26
N LEU A 368 -18.53 0.41 16.32
CA LEU A 368 -19.86 -0.16 16.58
C LEU A 368 -19.78 -1.62 17.06
N LEU A 369 -19.05 -2.48 16.35
CA LEU A 369 -18.91 -3.90 16.68
C LEU A 369 -18.16 -4.11 18.00
N TYR A 370 -17.06 -3.36 18.21
CA TYR A 370 -16.26 -3.41 19.42
C TYR A 370 -17.08 -3.04 20.66
N THR A 371 -17.90 -2.00 20.57
CA THR A 371 -18.77 -1.55 21.66
C THR A 371 -19.91 -2.55 21.92
N ALA A 372 -20.54 -3.06 20.85
CA ALA A 372 -21.66 -3.98 20.96
C ALA A 372 -21.29 -5.37 21.53
N ALA A 373 -20.07 -5.83 21.32
CA ALA A 373 -19.61 -7.14 21.80
C ALA A 373 -19.43 -7.22 23.32
N GLY A 374 -19.32 -6.07 24.00
CA GLY A 374 -19.18 -5.96 25.46
C GLY A 374 -17.78 -6.29 25.98
N THR A 375 -17.43 -5.69 27.12
CA THR A 375 -16.06 -5.64 27.69
C THR A 375 -15.38 -7.00 27.81
N SER A 376 -16.09 -8.04 28.27
CA SER A 376 -15.53 -9.37 28.50
C SER A 376 -15.18 -10.12 27.20
N THR A 377 -15.70 -9.68 26.06
CA THR A 377 -15.45 -10.28 24.74
C THR A 377 -14.52 -9.41 23.91
N SER A 378 -14.81 -8.10 23.81
CA SER A 378 -14.06 -7.20 22.93
C SER A 378 -12.75 -6.73 23.56
N ALA A 379 -12.79 -6.22 24.80
CA ALA A 379 -11.65 -5.55 25.44
C ALA A 379 -10.67 -6.48 26.17
N LYS A 380 -10.89 -7.80 26.13
CA LYS A 380 -9.99 -8.77 26.75
C LYS A 380 -8.69 -8.87 25.96
N ASP A 381 -7.54 -8.78 26.64
CA ASP A 381 -6.25 -9.00 26.00
C ASP A 381 -6.18 -10.38 25.31
N GLY A 382 -5.55 -10.40 24.13
CA GLY A 382 -5.55 -11.56 23.24
C GLY A 382 -6.84 -11.78 22.43
N SER A 383 -7.93 -11.04 22.68
CA SER A 383 -9.10 -11.11 21.79
C SER A 383 -8.77 -10.52 20.42
N ARG A 384 -9.50 -10.97 19.39
CA ARG A 384 -9.35 -10.46 18.02
C ARG A 384 -9.96 -9.07 17.85
N LEU A 385 -11.11 -8.79 18.47
CA LEU A 385 -11.77 -7.49 18.33
C LEU A 385 -10.91 -6.32 18.84
N GLN A 386 -10.27 -6.44 20.00
CA GLN A 386 -9.36 -5.38 20.47
C GLN A 386 -8.15 -5.19 19.54
N ARG A 387 -7.68 -6.25 18.89
CA ARG A 387 -6.60 -6.16 17.89
C ARG A 387 -7.03 -5.32 16.70
N TYR A 388 -8.18 -5.64 16.12
CA TYR A 388 -8.71 -4.89 14.97
C TYR A 388 -9.05 -3.44 15.34
N PHE A 389 -9.57 -3.22 16.55
CA PHE A 389 -9.78 -1.88 17.10
C PHE A 389 -8.46 -1.09 17.26
N ARG A 390 -7.40 -1.69 17.82
CA ARG A 390 -6.09 -1.05 17.94
C ARG A 390 -5.47 -0.76 16.58
N ASP A 391 -5.56 -1.71 15.64
CA ASP A 391 -5.00 -1.60 14.30
C ASP A 391 -5.65 -0.45 13.52
N ILE A 392 -6.99 -0.38 13.52
CA ILE A 392 -7.70 0.74 12.87
C ILE A 392 -7.45 2.08 13.59
N SER A 393 -7.42 2.07 14.92
CA SER A 393 -7.15 3.29 15.72
C SER A 393 -5.78 3.87 15.42
N MET A 394 -4.77 3.00 15.34
CA MET A 394 -3.42 3.42 14.96
C MET A 394 -3.37 3.90 13.51
N ALA A 395 -3.97 3.15 12.58
CA ALA A 395 -3.95 3.48 11.16
C ALA A 395 -4.49 4.89 10.91
N ARG A 396 -5.59 5.28 11.58
CA ARG A 396 -6.22 6.61 11.47
C ARG A 396 -5.31 7.80 11.81
N THR A 397 -4.17 7.57 12.44
CA THR A 397 -3.18 8.63 12.71
C THR A 397 -2.23 8.90 11.55
N ASN A 398 -2.27 8.06 10.49
CA ASN A 398 -1.51 8.28 9.27
C ASN A 398 -1.91 9.61 8.61
N PRO A 399 -0.95 10.50 8.27
CA PRO A 399 -1.24 11.78 7.62
C PRO A 399 -2.05 11.67 6.32
N GLY A 400 -1.94 10.55 5.61
CA GLY A 400 -2.73 10.23 4.42
C GLY A 400 -4.23 10.12 4.69
N LEU A 401 -4.63 9.83 5.93
CA LEU A 401 -6.02 9.70 6.36
C LEU A 401 -6.55 10.98 7.02
N ALA A 402 -5.81 12.09 6.97
CA ALA A 402 -6.22 13.39 7.48
C ALA A 402 -7.29 14.03 6.56
N TYR A 403 -8.47 13.42 6.49
CA TYR A 403 -9.55 13.77 5.58
C TYR A 403 -10.05 15.22 5.73
N GLU A 404 -9.92 15.83 6.91
CA GLU A 404 -10.29 17.25 7.11
C GLU A 404 -9.38 18.19 6.33
N ARG A 405 -8.09 17.83 6.20
CA ARG A 405 -7.14 18.58 5.37
C ARG A 405 -7.55 18.48 3.90
N THR A 406 -7.85 17.28 3.42
CA THR A 406 -8.32 17.07 2.03
C THR A 406 -9.64 17.79 1.78
N ALA A 407 -10.58 17.74 2.72
CA ALA A 407 -11.86 18.46 2.63
C ALA A 407 -11.66 19.98 2.55
N ALA A 408 -10.76 20.55 3.36
CA ALA A 408 -10.45 21.97 3.31
C ALA A 408 -9.86 22.37 1.95
N MET A 409 -8.93 21.58 1.40
CA MET A 409 -8.33 21.83 0.08
C MET A 409 -9.34 21.70 -1.07
N LEU A 410 -10.32 20.80 -0.97
CA LEU A 410 -11.39 20.67 -1.96
C LEU A 410 -12.43 21.81 -1.85
N ALA A 411 -12.68 22.31 -0.63
CA ALA A 411 -13.63 23.40 -0.40
C ALA A 411 -13.16 24.74 -0.98
N THR A 412 -11.85 24.93 -1.17
CA THR A 412 -11.31 26.13 -1.83
C THR A 412 -11.44 26.10 -3.35
N ARG A 413 -11.90 24.99 -3.94
CA ARG A 413 -12.08 24.84 -5.39
C ARG A 413 -13.44 25.39 -5.82
N THR A 414 -13.46 26.04 -6.97
CA THR A 414 -14.70 26.61 -7.54
C THR A 414 -15.69 25.50 -7.91
N ILE A 415 -16.96 25.86 -8.17
CA ILE A 415 -17.93 24.90 -8.71
C ILE A 415 -17.46 24.40 -10.07
N ASP A 416 -16.94 25.29 -10.92
CA ASP A 416 -16.46 24.95 -12.25
C ASP A 416 -15.25 23.99 -12.16
N GLU A 417 -14.31 24.21 -11.24
CA GLU A 417 -13.18 23.29 -11.02
C GLU A 417 -13.60 21.91 -10.48
N ARG A 418 -14.73 21.82 -9.77
CA ARG A 418 -15.23 20.55 -9.22
C ARG A 418 -16.17 19.80 -10.17
N LEU A 419 -16.87 20.53 -11.03
CA LEU A 419 -17.85 20.00 -11.98
C LEU A 419 -17.31 19.91 -13.41
N ALA A 420 -16.11 20.43 -13.68
CA ALA A 420 -15.40 20.19 -14.91
C ALA A 420 -15.43 18.67 -15.16
N PRO A 421 -16.04 18.23 -16.27
CA PRO A 421 -15.86 16.85 -16.70
C PRO A 421 -14.36 16.63 -16.91
N ALA A 422 -13.87 15.42 -16.63
CA ALA A 422 -12.76 14.90 -17.44
C ALA A 422 -13.27 14.98 -18.88
N ALA A 423 -12.72 15.89 -19.70
CA ALA A 423 -13.24 16.17 -21.02
C ALA A 423 -13.08 14.95 -21.95
#